data_AF-A0A379TRX0-F1
#
_entry.id   AF-A0A379TRX0-F1
#
_cell.length_a   1.000
_cell.length_b   1.000
_cell.length_c   1.000
_cell.angle_alpha   90.00
_cell.angle_beta   90.00
_cell.angle_gamma   90.00
#
_symmetry.space_group_name_H-M   'P 1'
#
loop_
_entity.id
_entity.type
_entity.pdbx_description
1 polymer ?
#
loop_
_entity_poly.entity_id
_entity_poly.type
_entity_poly.pdbx_seq_one_letter_code
_entity_poly.pdbx_strand_id
1 'polypeptide(L)' 'MSHKHSQCEVISGVSYSLMEEMLPLRESMSSSAFRDQIVALGAPDVTSLWHQQQKNPPFVLLHDLYEF' A
#
# COMPACT_ATOMS: atom_id res chain seq x y z
N MET A 1 6.12 -0.86 -5.49
CA MET A 1 5.51 -2.19 -5.70
C MET A 1 6.39 -2.96 -6.67
N SER A 2 6.64 -4.25 -6.42
CA SER A 2 7.39 -5.07 -7.37
C SER A 2 6.63 -5.11 -8.70
N HIS A 3 7.32 -4.80 -9.81
CA HIS A 3 6.79 -4.93 -11.17
C HIS A 3 6.31 -6.36 -11.50
N LYS A 4 6.59 -7.34 -10.62
CA LYS A 4 6.17 -8.73 -10.76
C LYS A 4 4.74 -9.01 -10.24
N HIS A 5 4.14 -8.13 -9.42
CA HIS A 5 2.79 -8.33 -8.88
C HIS A 5 2.00 -7.01 -8.82
N SER A 6 1.42 -6.61 -9.94
CA SER A 6 0.66 -5.36 -10.10
C SER A 6 -0.61 -5.27 -9.23
N GLN A 7 -1.05 -6.36 -8.61
CA GLN A 7 -2.27 -6.44 -7.81
C GLN A 7 -2.03 -6.78 -6.33
N CYS A 8 -0.78 -6.78 -5.88
CA CYS A 8 -0.45 -7.08 -4.49
C CYS A 8 -0.40 -5.78 -3.68
N GLU A 9 -1.40 -5.58 -2.84
CA GLU A 9 -1.48 -4.46 -1.90
C GLU A 9 -0.97 -4.93 -0.53
N VAL A 10 -0.17 -4.07 0.12
CA VAL A 10 0.33 -4.32 1.48
C VAL A 10 -0.17 -3.21 2.38
N ILE A 11 -0.92 -3.58 3.43
CA ILE A 11 -1.52 -2.67 4.41
C ILE A 11 -1.02 -3.09 5.79
N SER A 12 -0.57 -2.13 6.59
CA SER A 12 -0.03 -2.32 7.95
C SER A 12 -0.85 -1.55 8.98
N GLY A 13 -0.83 -2.02 10.23
CA GLY A 13 -1.54 -1.37 11.35
C GLY A 13 -3.00 -1.79 11.49
N VAL A 14 -3.45 -2.78 10.72
CA VAL A 14 -4.85 -3.22 10.68
C VAL A 14 -5.26 -3.88 11.99
N SER A 15 -6.40 -3.47 12.54
CA SER A 15 -7.03 -4.08 13.72
C SER A 15 -8.15 -5.06 13.34
N TYR A 16 -8.57 -5.91 14.29
CA TYR A 16 -9.66 -6.86 14.07
C TYR A 16 -10.98 -6.16 13.71
N SER A 17 -11.37 -5.14 14.50
CA SER A 17 -12.60 -4.38 14.28
C SER A 17 -12.64 -3.70 12.90
N LEU A 18 -11.50 -3.19 12.44
CA LEU A 18 -11.40 -2.61 11.10
C LEU A 18 -11.58 -3.66 9.99
N MET A 19 -11.05 -4.88 10.19
CA MET A 19 -11.26 -5.97 9.25
C MET A 19 -12.70 -6.45 9.21
N GLU A 20 -13.37 -6.49 10.35
CA GLU A 20 -14.79 -6.87 10.43
C GLU A 20 -15.67 -5.93 9.57
N GLU A 21 -15.37 -4.64 9.58
CA GLU A 21 -16.07 -3.63 8.75
C GLU A 21 -15.68 -3.72 7.27
N MET A 22 -14.40 -3.94 6.96
CA MET A 22 -13.89 -3.91 5.59
C MET A 22 -14.07 -5.22 4.81
N LEU A 23 -13.99 -6.38 5.46
CA LEU A 23 -14.06 -7.69 4.78
C LEU A 23 -15.31 -7.88 3.90
N PRO A 24 -16.54 -7.52 4.34
CA PRO A 24 -17.73 -7.64 3.50
C PRO A 24 -17.64 -6.86 2.19
N LEU A 25 -16.89 -5.76 2.19
CA LEU A 25 -16.73 -4.89 1.02
C LEU A 25 -15.67 -5.41 0.04
N ARG A 26 -14.90 -6.44 0.40
CA ARG A 26 -13.72 -6.88 -0.36
C ARG A 26 -14.04 -7.19 -1.82
N GLU A 27 -15.12 -7.92 -2.10
CA GLU A 27 -15.47 -8.34 -3.46
C GLU A 27 -16.16 -7.22 -4.26
N SER A 28 -16.64 -6.17 -3.59
CA SER A 28 -17.39 -5.07 -4.22
C SER A 28 -16.49 -3.99 -4.86
N MET A 29 -15.18 -4.06 -4.66
CA MET A 29 -14.25 -3.00 -5.05
C MET A 29 -12.90 -3.52 -5.54
N SER A 30 -12.20 -2.68 -6.31
CA SER A 30 -10.84 -2.97 -6.75
C SER A 30 -9.87 -2.99 -5.58
N SER A 31 -8.71 -3.65 -5.73
CA SER A 31 -7.68 -3.69 -4.69
C SER A 31 -7.20 -2.29 -4.28
N SER A 32 -7.10 -1.37 -5.24
CA SER A 32 -6.73 0.03 -4.96
C SER A 32 -7.78 0.76 -4.16
N ALA A 33 -9.07 0.63 -4.54
CA ALA A 33 -10.18 1.23 -3.80
C ALA A 33 -10.28 0.66 -2.37
N PHE A 34 -10.10 -0.65 -2.20
CA PHE A 34 -10.06 -1.28 -0.89
C PHE A 34 -8.94 -0.72 -0.01
N ARG A 35 -7.73 -0.60 -0.55
CA ARG A 35 -6.58 -0.03 0.14
C ARG A 35 -6.83 1.42 0.55
N ASP A 36 -7.39 2.24 -0.32
CA ASP A 36 -7.60 3.66 -0.04
C ASP A 36 -8.69 3.82 1.04
N GLN A 37 -9.75 3.00 0.98
CA GLN A 37 -10.84 2.99 1.97
C GLN A 37 -10.37 2.52 3.36
N ILE A 38 -9.66 1.39 3.45
CA ILE A 38 -9.19 0.86 4.76
C ILE A 38 -8.15 1.77 5.42
N VAL A 39 -7.32 2.44 4.62
CA VAL A 39 -6.36 3.45 5.13
C VAL A 39 -7.10 4.68 5.63
N ALA A 40 -8.13 5.16 4.92
CA ALA A 40 -8.91 6.31 5.35
C ALA A 40 -9.68 6.03 6.65
N LEU A 41 -10.27 4.85 6.78
CA LEU A 41 -11.03 4.43 7.96
C LEU A 41 -10.15 4.13 9.18
N GLY A 42 -8.97 3.54 8.96
CA GLY A 42 -8.04 3.16 10.02
C GLY A 42 -7.00 4.22 10.40
N ALA A 43 -7.10 5.44 9.86
CA ALA A 43 -6.16 6.51 10.19
C ALA A 43 -6.27 6.91 11.68
N PRO A 44 -5.15 7.26 12.35
CA PRO A 44 -3.80 7.42 11.80
C PRO A 44 -2.95 6.14 11.80
N ASP A 45 -3.43 5.06 12.43
CA ASP A 45 -2.62 3.86 12.71
C ASP A 45 -2.44 2.95 11.50
N VAL A 46 -3.31 3.06 10.50
CA VAL A 46 -3.27 2.27 9.27
C VAL A 46 -2.62 3.04 8.13
N THR A 47 -1.71 2.37 7.44
CA THR A 47 -1.08 2.87 6.20
C THR A 47 -0.90 1.72 5.21
N SER A 48 -0.70 2.05 3.94
CA SER A 48 -0.27 1.08 2.94
C SER A 48 1.16 1.34 2.48
N LEU A 49 1.82 0.29 1.98
CA LEU A 49 3.14 0.40 1.35
C LEU A 49 3.11 1.39 0.17
N TRP A 50 2.02 1.41 -0.61
CA TRP A 50 1.84 2.36 -1.70
C TRP A 50 1.88 3.80 -1.19
N HIS A 51 1.12 4.15 -0.14
CA HIS A 51 1.12 5.50 0.43
C HIS A 51 2.50 5.90 0.98
N GLN A 52 3.25 4.97 1.55
CA GLN A 52 4.60 5.21 2.06
C GLN A 52 5.61 5.44 0.94
N GLN A 53 5.51 4.69 -0.17
CA GLN A 53 6.40 4.85 -1.34
C GLN A 53 6.21 6.19 -2.06
N GLN A 54 5.02 6.78 -2.02
CA GLN A 54 4.80 8.12 -2.57
C GLN A 54 5.47 9.22 -1.73
N LYS A 55 5.57 9.03 -0.41
CA LYS A 55 6.22 9.98 0.49
C LYS A 55 7.74 9.85 0.48
N ASN A 56 8.22 8.61 0.38
CA ASN A 56 9.64 8.26 0.41
C ASN A 56 9.98 7.53 -0.89
N PRO A 57 10.23 8.25 -1.99
CA PRO A 57 10.64 7.61 -3.23
C PRO A 57 11.88 6.76 -2.95
N PRO A 58 11.97 5.54 -3.52
CA PRO A 58 13.12 4.69 -3.32
C PRO A 58 14.38 5.45 -3.72
N PHE A 59 15.44 5.31 -2.92
CA PHE A 59 16.73 5.87 -3.29
C PHE A 59 17.19 5.22 -4.60
N VAL A 60 17.55 6.06 -5.56
CA VAL A 60 18.05 5.62 -6.86
C VAL A 60 19.55 5.45 -6.72
N LEU A 61 20.03 4.20 -6.74
CA LEU A 61 21.47 3.93 -6.86
C LEU A 61 21.90 4.21 -8.30
N LEU A 62 22.53 5.37 -8.52
CA LEU A 62 23.13 5.75 -9.80
C LEU A 62 24.40 4.91 -10.04
N HIS A 63 24.25 3.70 -10.57
CA HIS A 63 25.38 2.80 -10.89
C HIS A 63 26.19 3.29 -12.11
N ASP A 64 25.59 4.11 -12.97
CA ASP A 64 26.18 4.48 -14.27
C ASP A 64 27.10 5.71 -14.20
N LEU A 65 27.39 6.24 -13.01
CA LEU A 65 28.25 7.44 -12.85
C LEU A 65 29.76 7.15 -12.93
N TYR A 66 30.15 5.88 -12.94
CA TYR A 66 31.56 5.46 -12.93
C TYR A 66 31.86 4.35 -13.94
N GLU A 67 31.28 4.43 -15.15
CA GLU A 67 31.84 3.68 -16.28
C GLU A 67 33.14 4.39 -16.74
N PHE A 68 34.28 3.72 -16.53
CA PHE A 68 35.62 4.14 -16.97
C PHE A 68 35.88 3.77 -18.43
#